data_AF-A0A959RN74-F1
#
_entry.id   AF-A0A959RN74-F1
#
_cell.length_a   1.000
_cell.length_b   1.000
_cell.length_c   1.000
_cell.angle_alpha   90.00
_cell.angle_beta   90.00
_cell.angle_gamma   90.00
#
_symmetry.space_group_name_H-M   'P 1'
#
loop_
_entity.id
_entity.type
_entity.pdbx_description
1 polymer ?
#
loop_
_entity_poly.entity_id
_entity_poly.type
_entity_poly.pdbx_seq_one_letter_code
_entity_poly.pdbx_strand_id
1 'polypeptide(L)'
;MKKFAGSIFFFFIFNCSYSQQDTVFNKTLDEVVITATRTNQQLGNIAVPATVISKEQIVQAGSVRLTDVLQEQTGLYITSGGGTSQMGGGLFGSGVQMQGLSPDYTLLLLNGEPLIGRNGGIIDLSRLAVGNIKKIEIVKGPSSSLYGSEAMGGVINIITEKPKQNTLSTNIRYARFNQLDANLHTSFRKRNWGIGFFGNANRSDGYDYDKNTPGKTVDPWRSYTTQITSFFTPTARTKINFTGKYYNEIQHNYFPVPGDTTNIAGNGKVKDLSVAPLITHQFSRNIKSTLRLVFNRYEFSQRLQEENTKHLYYADFFQQDYYKAENQTDFKIGKQHTLIAGLGFIAQQLNTTRYDGIKHSNIVYGFVQDEWKVTNQLLLTGGLRYDGNSDYASAWSPKLAAHYKINKKINVRISYGAGFKAPDFRQLYLNFTNMAAGGYTIYGGNEVTISLLEEQKQNGTITEILPIAYRLATLKPETSQGFNAGMDVAISNKINISANLFRNDINNLIMVDVVAHKANGTEVYS
;
A
#
# COMPACT_ATOMS: atom_id res chain seq x y z
N MET A 1 -38.49 -8.78 -54.36
CA MET A 1 -37.11 -8.56 -54.82
C MET A 1 -36.68 -7.13 -54.54
N LYS A 2 -35.86 -6.91 -53.50
CA LYS A 2 -35.03 -5.71 -53.32
C LYS A 2 -33.69 -6.19 -52.75
N LYS A 3 -32.60 -5.93 -53.48
CA LYS A 3 -31.24 -6.39 -53.21
C LYS A 3 -30.56 -5.46 -52.19
N PHE A 4 -29.99 -6.01 -51.14
CA PHE A 4 -29.02 -5.31 -50.28
C PHE A 4 -27.61 -5.59 -50.82
N ALA A 5 -26.89 -4.53 -51.20
CA ALA A 5 -25.49 -4.59 -51.59
C ALA A 5 -24.63 -4.37 -50.34
N GLY A 6 -23.88 -5.39 -49.93
CA GLY A 6 -22.84 -5.27 -48.90
C GLY A 6 -21.48 -5.18 -49.56
N SER A 7 -20.81 -4.03 -49.44
CA SER A 7 -19.41 -3.89 -49.84
C SER A 7 -18.50 -4.38 -48.71
N ILE A 8 -17.81 -5.49 -48.95
CA ILE A 8 -16.73 -6.00 -48.09
C ILE A 8 -15.43 -5.36 -48.57
N PHE A 9 -14.87 -4.45 -47.77
CA PHE A 9 -13.51 -3.92 -47.99
C PHE A 9 -12.49 -4.92 -47.43
N PHE A 10 -11.74 -5.58 -48.32
CA PHE A 10 -10.53 -6.31 -47.95
C PHE A 10 -9.34 -5.34 -47.93
N PHE A 11 -8.79 -5.05 -46.74
CA PHE A 11 -7.48 -4.41 -46.61
C PHE A 11 -6.39 -5.47 -46.74
N PHE A 12 -5.64 -5.46 -47.84
CA PHE A 12 -4.39 -6.20 -47.95
C PHE A 12 -3.28 -5.43 -47.22
N ILE A 13 -2.79 -5.96 -46.10
CA ILE A 13 -1.56 -5.48 -45.46
C ILE A 13 -0.38 -6.23 -46.09
N PHE A 14 0.41 -5.55 -46.91
CA PHE A 14 1.71 -6.03 -47.34
C PHE A 14 2.67 -6.01 -46.14
N ASN A 15 2.95 -7.17 -45.55
CA ASN A 15 4.09 -7.33 -44.65
C ASN A 15 5.33 -7.56 -45.51
N CYS A 16 6.07 -6.50 -45.77
CA CYS A 16 7.45 -6.60 -46.24
C CYS A 16 8.31 -6.97 -45.02
N SER A 17 8.54 -8.27 -44.80
CA SER A 17 9.46 -8.75 -43.77
C SER A 17 10.88 -8.44 -44.22
N TYR A 18 11.42 -7.31 -43.75
CA TYR A 18 12.86 -7.13 -43.72
C TYR A 18 13.43 -8.13 -42.71
N SER A 19 14.25 -9.05 -43.21
CA SER A 19 15.06 -9.98 -42.43
C SER A 19 15.74 -9.23 -41.27
N GLN A 20 15.38 -9.59 -40.04
CA GLN A 20 16.07 -9.08 -38.87
C GLN A 20 17.44 -9.76 -38.82
N GLN A 21 18.48 -8.95 -39.01
CA GLN A 21 19.86 -9.34 -38.92
C GLN A 21 20.11 -9.99 -37.56
N ASP A 22 20.59 -11.24 -37.60
CA ASP A 22 21.03 -11.99 -36.43
C ASP A 22 22.10 -11.15 -35.71
N THR A 23 21.89 -10.84 -34.44
CA THR A 23 22.95 -10.28 -33.62
C THR A 23 22.82 -10.82 -32.22
N VAL A 24 23.68 -11.79 -31.95
CA VAL A 24 24.19 -12.14 -30.62
C VAL A 24 24.82 -10.89 -30.00
N PHE A 25 23.98 -9.95 -29.57
CA PHE A 25 24.39 -8.91 -28.67
C PHE A 25 24.41 -9.53 -27.28
N ASN A 26 25.59 -9.52 -26.67
CA ASN A 26 25.78 -9.53 -25.22
C ASN A 26 24.85 -8.47 -24.61
N LYS A 27 23.58 -8.83 -24.39
CA LYS A 27 22.71 -8.10 -23.49
C LYS A 27 23.25 -8.46 -22.11
N THR A 28 24.24 -7.72 -21.64
CA THR A 28 24.49 -7.58 -20.20
C THR A 28 23.13 -7.21 -19.61
N LEU A 29 22.47 -8.21 -19.04
CA LEU A 29 21.19 -8.05 -18.36
C LEU A 29 21.37 -6.93 -17.34
N ASP A 30 20.63 -5.83 -17.50
CA ASP A 30 20.65 -4.74 -16.54
C ASP A 30 20.38 -5.31 -15.15
N GLU A 31 21.30 -5.05 -14.22
CA GLU A 31 21.24 -5.60 -12.88
C GLU A 31 19.97 -5.13 -12.16
N VAL A 32 19.09 -6.08 -11.81
CA VAL A 32 17.86 -5.77 -11.06
C VAL A 32 18.22 -5.49 -9.61
N VAL A 33 18.33 -4.20 -9.27
CA VAL A 33 18.52 -3.73 -7.90
C VAL A 33 17.18 -3.70 -7.18
N ILE A 34 17.15 -4.07 -5.91
CA ILE A 34 16.04 -3.90 -4.96
C ILE A 34 16.45 -2.86 -3.92
N THR A 35 15.51 -2.03 -3.51
CA THR A 35 15.67 -0.99 -2.50
C THR A 35 14.74 -1.17 -1.30
N ALA A 36 13.77 -2.06 -1.41
CA ALA A 36 12.89 -2.49 -0.32
C ALA A 36 13.63 -3.18 0.84
N THR A 37 14.94 -3.43 0.75
CA THR A 37 15.78 -3.85 1.90
C THR A 37 16.53 -2.68 2.54
N ARG A 38 16.18 -1.43 2.19
CA ARG A 38 16.87 -0.16 2.55
C ARG A 38 18.33 -0.05 2.09
N THR A 39 18.87 -1.08 1.46
CA THR A 39 20.13 -1.11 0.72
C THR A 39 19.86 -1.32 -0.77
N ASN A 40 20.75 -0.81 -1.63
CA ASN A 40 20.71 -1.12 -3.06
C ASN A 40 21.33 -2.51 -3.28
N GLN A 41 20.52 -3.57 -3.21
CA GLN A 41 20.98 -4.95 -3.40
C GLN A 41 20.57 -5.48 -4.75
N GLN A 42 21.41 -6.30 -5.37
CA GLN A 42 20.97 -7.07 -6.53
C GLN A 42 19.96 -8.13 -6.09
N LEU A 43 18.91 -8.39 -6.86
CA LEU A 43 17.92 -9.45 -6.61
C LEU A 43 18.58 -10.83 -6.42
N GLY A 44 19.68 -11.08 -7.12
CA GLY A 44 20.51 -12.27 -6.95
C GLY A 44 21.37 -12.29 -5.67
N ASN A 45 21.33 -11.26 -4.82
CA ASN A 45 22.14 -11.11 -3.61
C ASN A 45 21.32 -10.70 -2.37
N ILE A 46 20.00 -10.84 -2.38
CA ILE A 46 19.17 -10.60 -1.19
C ILE A 46 18.88 -11.89 -0.43
N ALA A 47 18.76 -11.78 0.89
CA ALA A 47 18.48 -12.91 1.79
C ALA A 47 16.99 -13.17 2.04
N VAL A 48 16.10 -12.36 1.46
CA VAL A 48 14.64 -12.51 1.59
C VAL A 48 14.02 -12.75 0.23
N PRO A 49 12.96 -13.58 0.10
CA PRO A 49 12.22 -13.74 -1.15
C PRO A 49 11.69 -12.39 -1.64
N ALA A 50 12.10 -12.00 -2.85
CA ALA A 50 11.56 -10.81 -3.49
C ALA A 50 11.30 -11.01 -4.97
N THR A 51 10.34 -10.24 -5.47
CA THR A 51 9.95 -10.20 -6.87
C THR A 51 10.05 -8.76 -7.33
N VAL A 52 10.52 -8.55 -8.56
CA VAL A 52 10.51 -7.25 -9.21
C VAL A 52 9.67 -7.34 -10.46
N ILE A 53 8.67 -6.47 -10.53
CA ILE A 53 7.86 -6.27 -11.74
C ILE A 53 8.46 -5.08 -12.48
N SER A 54 8.97 -5.32 -13.68
CA SER A 54 9.59 -4.28 -14.51
C SER A 54 8.55 -3.40 -15.19
N LYS A 55 8.97 -2.22 -15.67
CA LYS A 55 8.13 -1.35 -16.48
C LYS A 55 7.57 -2.06 -17.70
N GLU A 56 8.38 -2.87 -18.36
CA GLU A 56 8.00 -3.61 -19.57
C GLU A 56 6.88 -4.59 -19.25
N GLN A 57 6.96 -5.30 -18.13
CA GLN A 57 5.89 -6.19 -17.66
C GLN A 57 4.61 -5.42 -17.35
N ILE A 58 4.71 -4.26 -16.68
CA ILE A 58 3.55 -3.39 -16.37
C ILE A 58 2.86 -2.93 -17.66
N VAL A 59 3.64 -2.52 -18.67
CA VAL A 59 3.11 -2.09 -19.97
C VAL A 59 2.49 -3.28 -20.73
N GLN A 60 3.12 -4.45 -20.70
CA GLN A 60 2.62 -5.67 -21.35
C GLN A 60 1.34 -6.21 -20.72
N ALA A 61 1.20 -6.09 -19.40
CA ALA A 61 -0.05 -6.41 -18.69
C ALA A 61 -1.22 -5.52 -19.15
N GLY A 62 -0.94 -4.41 -19.83
CA GLY A 62 -1.96 -3.50 -20.32
C GLY A 62 -2.84 -2.97 -19.18
N SER A 63 -2.29 -2.87 -17.97
CA SER A 63 -3.00 -2.44 -16.76
C SER A 63 -3.00 -0.91 -16.65
N VAL A 64 -4.05 -0.33 -16.06
CA VAL A 64 -4.10 1.13 -15.77
C VAL A 64 -3.90 1.44 -14.29
N ARG A 65 -4.07 0.45 -13.42
CA ARG A 65 -4.00 0.60 -11.98
C ARG A 65 -3.15 -0.48 -11.34
N LEU A 66 -2.65 -0.15 -10.15
CA LEU A 66 -1.76 -1.04 -9.40
C LEU A 66 -2.46 -2.33 -8.96
N THR A 67 -3.78 -2.28 -8.73
CA THR A 67 -4.63 -3.45 -8.44
C THR A 67 -4.41 -4.56 -9.45
N ASP A 68 -4.52 -4.23 -10.74
CA ASP A 68 -4.48 -5.18 -11.84
C ASP A 68 -3.10 -5.84 -11.93
N VAL A 69 -2.04 -5.03 -11.79
CA VAL A 69 -0.65 -5.50 -11.82
C VAL A 69 -0.32 -6.45 -10.66
N LEU A 70 -0.80 -6.13 -9.46
CA LEU A 70 -0.54 -6.93 -8.26
C LEU A 70 -1.38 -8.21 -8.22
N GLN A 71 -2.59 -8.19 -8.77
CA GLN A 71 -3.47 -9.36 -8.83
C GLN A 71 -2.88 -10.51 -9.65
N GLU A 72 -2.04 -10.20 -10.65
CA GLU A 72 -1.35 -11.21 -11.48
C GLU A 72 -0.17 -11.90 -10.76
N GLN A 73 0.22 -11.43 -9.56
CA GLN A 73 1.40 -11.96 -8.88
C GLN A 73 1.05 -13.11 -7.95
N THR A 74 1.80 -14.21 -8.07
CA THR A 74 1.63 -15.39 -7.20
C THR A 74 1.75 -15.02 -5.72
N GLY A 75 0.80 -15.48 -4.90
CA GLY A 75 0.80 -15.27 -3.46
C GLY A 75 0.31 -13.88 -3.02
N LEU A 76 -0.16 -13.05 -3.96
CA LEU A 76 -0.95 -11.86 -3.68
C LEU A 76 -2.41 -12.11 -4.03
N TYR A 77 -3.31 -11.51 -3.26
CA TYR A 77 -4.74 -11.50 -3.55
C TYR A 77 -5.27 -10.09 -3.30
N ILE A 78 -6.06 -9.57 -4.25
CA ILE A 78 -6.69 -8.25 -4.09
C ILE A 78 -8.02 -8.44 -3.37
N THR A 79 -8.12 -7.86 -2.19
CA THR A 79 -9.37 -7.82 -1.44
C THR A 79 -10.10 -6.55 -1.83
N SER A 80 -11.25 -6.67 -2.48
CA SER A 80 -12.14 -5.53 -2.68
C SER A 80 -12.97 -5.32 -1.42
N GLY A 81 -12.73 -4.22 -0.72
CA GLY A 81 -13.62 -3.70 0.32
C GLY A 81 -14.86 -3.08 -0.32
N GLY A 82 -15.63 -3.91 -1.04
CA GLY A 82 -16.91 -3.52 -1.59
C GLY A 82 -17.93 -3.50 -0.45
N GLY A 83 -18.10 -2.34 0.19
CA GLY A 83 -19.39 -2.03 0.76
C GLY A 83 -20.39 -2.13 -0.38
N THR A 84 -21.39 -3.01 -0.26
CA THR A 84 -22.51 -3.03 -1.20
C THR A 84 -23.07 -1.63 -1.29
N SER A 85 -23.28 -1.13 -2.51
CA SER A 85 -23.91 0.17 -2.78
C SER A 85 -25.25 0.36 -2.05
N GLN A 86 -25.86 -0.72 -1.55
CA GLN A 86 -27.10 -0.70 -0.78
C GLN A 86 -27.04 -0.07 0.62
N MET A 87 -25.87 0.25 1.20
CA MET A 87 -25.82 0.74 2.60
C MET A 87 -24.86 1.91 2.87
N GLY A 88 -24.44 2.68 1.86
CA GLY A 88 -23.72 3.96 2.07
C GLY A 88 -22.40 3.92 2.88
N GLY A 89 -21.92 2.75 3.30
CA GLY A 89 -20.68 2.55 4.05
C GLY A 89 -19.50 2.58 3.10
N GLY A 90 -18.64 3.59 3.27
CA GLY A 90 -17.63 3.98 2.31
C GLY A 90 -16.78 2.84 1.73
N LEU A 91 -16.32 3.04 0.50
CA LEU A 91 -15.31 2.21 -0.14
C LEU A 91 -14.11 2.06 0.81
N PHE A 92 -13.91 0.87 1.38
CA PHE A 92 -12.63 0.57 2.03
C PHE A 92 -11.52 0.45 0.98
N GLY A 93 -11.89 0.38 -0.30
CA GLY A 93 -10.98 0.36 -1.45
C GLY A 93 -10.49 -1.04 -1.77
N SER A 94 -9.54 -1.12 -2.70
CA SER A 94 -8.90 -2.39 -3.08
C SER A 94 -7.59 -2.56 -2.32
N GLY A 95 -7.57 -3.45 -1.34
CA GLY A 95 -6.38 -3.82 -0.56
C GLY A 95 -5.62 -5.01 -1.15
N VAL A 96 -4.39 -5.24 -0.68
CA VAL A 96 -3.59 -6.40 -1.08
C VAL A 96 -3.27 -7.29 0.12
N GLN A 97 -3.78 -8.52 0.07
CA GLN A 97 -3.42 -9.61 0.94
C GLN A 97 -2.11 -10.23 0.43
N MET A 98 -1.23 -10.63 1.36
CA MET A 98 0.04 -11.29 1.03
C MET A 98 0.18 -12.55 1.86
N GLN A 99 0.38 -13.70 1.22
CA GLN A 99 0.59 -14.99 1.92
C GLN A 99 -0.52 -15.34 2.95
N GLY A 100 -1.76 -14.97 2.68
CA GLY A 100 -2.88 -15.20 3.59
C GLY A 100 -3.12 -14.08 4.62
N LEU A 101 -2.18 -13.14 4.79
CA LEU A 101 -2.31 -12.03 5.74
C LEU A 101 -3.07 -10.85 5.13
N SER A 102 -4.07 -10.36 5.86
CA SER A 102 -4.91 -9.19 5.52
C SER A 102 -4.08 -7.96 5.05
N PRO A 103 -4.65 -7.06 4.21
CA PRO A 103 -3.98 -5.82 3.79
C PRO A 103 -3.38 -4.97 4.91
N ASP A 104 -3.92 -5.10 6.11
CA ASP A 104 -3.45 -4.56 7.38
C ASP A 104 -2.00 -4.87 7.73
N TYR A 105 -1.47 -5.97 7.20
CA TYR A 105 -0.13 -6.50 7.50
C TYR A 105 0.86 -6.28 6.36
N THR A 106 0.42 -5.66 5.26
CA THR A 106 1.28 -5.36 4.10
C THR A 106 1.59 -3.88 4.06
N LEU A 107 2.87 -3.53 4.11
CA LEU A 107 3.32 -2.15 3.98
C LEU A 107 3.46 -1.78 2.51
N LEU A 108 2.82 -0.69 2.12
CA LEU A 108 2.96 -0.10 0.78
C LEU A 108 3.84 1.13 0.83
N LEU A 109 4.84 1.18 -0.04
CA LEU A 109 5.78 2.30 -0.15
C LEU A 109 5.70 2.93 -1.54
N LEU A 110 5.79 4.25 -1.61
CA LEU A 110 6.06 4.99 -2.85
C LEU A 110 7.46 5.59 -2.74
N ASN A 111 8.36 5.15 -3.62
CA ASN A 111 9.78 5.55 -3.61
C ASN A 111 10.49 5.32 -2.26
N GLY A 112 10.07 4.28 -1.53
CA GLY A 112 10.60 3.92 -0.22
C GLY A 112 9.92 4.58 0.97
N GLU A 113 8.89 5.40 0.77
CA GLU A 113 8.14 6.06 1.86
C GLU A 113 6.71 5.51 2.00
N PRO A 114 6.16 5.34 3.21
CA PRO A 114 4.83 4.77 3.43
C PRO A 114 3.70 5.55 2.77
N LEU A 115 2.74 4.81 2.20
CA LEU A 115 1.43 5.34 1.84
C LEU A 115 0.52 5.36 3.06
N ILE A 116 -0.31 6.41 3.16
CA ILE A 116 -1.25 6.63 4.27
C ILE A 116 -2.70 6.70 3.78
N GLY A 117 -3.63 6.85 4.72
CA GLY A 117 -5.07 6.87 4.44
C GLY A 117 -5.68 5.48 4.43
N ARG A 118 -5.35 4.66 5.45
CA ARG A 118 -6.03 3.38 5.65
C ARG A 118 -7.46 3.64 6.08
N ASN A 119 -8.43 3.15 5.31
CA ASN A 119 -9.83 3.11 5.71
C ASN A 119 -10.19 1.65 6.01
N GLY A 120 -10.65 1.36 7.24
CA GLY A 120 -10.92 -0.01 7.66
C GLY A 120 -9.71 -0.95 7.57
N GLY A 121 -8.49 -0.42 7.72
CA GLY A 121 -7.25 -1.18 7.60
C GLY A 121 -6.68 -1.30 6.18
N ILE A 122 -7.41 -0.83 5.16
CA ILE A 122 -7.05 -0.96 3.74
C ILE A 122 -6.48 0.35 3.17
N ILE A 123 -5.34 0.28 2.49
CA ILE A 123 -4.91 1.32 1.54
C ILE A 123 -5.52 1.02 0.18
N ASP A 124 -6.34 1.93 -0.33
CA ASP A 124 -6.94 1.75 -1.65
C ASP A 124 -5.90 1.89 -2.79
N LEU A 125 -5.60 0.77 -3.43
CA LEU A 125 -4.68 0.68 -4.56
C LEU A 125 -5.22 1.31 -5.84
N SER A 126 -6.54 1.52 -5.95
CA SER A 126 -7.16 2.14 -7.13
C SER A 126 -6.69 3.58 -7.37
N ARG A 127 -6.21 4.23 -6.30
CA ARG A 127 -5.64 5.59 -6.28
C ARG A 127 -4.29 5.70 -7.00
N LEU A 128 -3.65 4.57 -7.34
CA LEU A 128 -2.28 4.54 -7.85
C LEU A 128 -2.26 4.23 -9.34
N ALA A 129 -2.01 5.27 -10.14
CA ALA A 129 -1.79 5.14 -11.58
C ALA A 129 -0.43 4.47 -11.86
N VAL A 130 -0.38 3.62 -12.89
CA VAL A 130 0.85 2.90 -13.26
C VAL A 130 1.70 3.62 -14.31
N GLY A 131 1.18 4.70 -14.91
CA GLY A 131 1.77 5.36 -16.08
C GLY A 131 3.18 5.93 -15.89
N ASN A 132 3.63 6.18 -14.66
CA ASN A 132 4.99 6.61 -14.34
C ASN A 132 5.75 5.63 -13.44
N ILE A 133 5.27 4.40 -13.30
CA ILE A 133 5.97 3.38 -12.51
C ILE A 133 7.15 2.83 -13.32
N LYS A 134 8.35 2.90 -12.73
CA LYS A 134 9.57 2.29 -13.26
C LYS A 134 9.61 0.80 -12.95
N LYS A 135 9.23 0.43 -11.73
CA LYS A 135 9.18 -0.95 -11.27
C LYS A 135 8.43 -1.05 -9.94
N ILE A 136 7.98 -2.25 -9.61
CA ILE A 136 7.40 -2.59 -8.31
C ILE A 136 8.29 -3.65 -7.67
N GLU A 137 8.70 -3.45 -6.42
CA GLU A 137 9.46 -4.42 -5.64
C GLU A 137 8.54 -5.03 -4.59
N ILE A 138 8.40 -6.36 -4.58
CA ILE A 138 7.59 -7.10 -3.60
C ILE A 138 8.53 -7.94 -2.76
N VAL A 139 8.63 -7.66 -1.47
CA VAL A 139 9.38 -8.45 -0.49
C VAL A 139 8.37 -9.17 0.39
N LYS A 140 8.41 -10.51 0.40
CA LYS A 140 7.45 -11.33 1.14
C LYS A 140 8.02 -11.75 2.49
N GLY A 141 7.17 -11.78 3.50
CA GLY A 141 7.53 -12.17 4.86
C GLY A 141 8.00 -11.01 5.74
N PRO A 142 8.35 -11.30 7.01
CA PRO A 142 8.55 -10.29 8.05
C PRO A 142 9.67 -9.31 7.70
N SER A 143 9.29 -8.05 7.56
CA SER A 143 10.17 -6.94 7.21
C SER A 143 10.12 -5.80 8.24
N SER A 144 9.48 -6.05 9.39
CA SER A 144 9.34 -5.11 10.51
C SER A 144 10.68 -4.61 11.06
N SER A 145 11.76 -5.39 10.99
CA SER A 145 13.10 -4.93 11.42
C SER A 145 13.61 -3.71 10.66
N LEU A 146 13.06 -3.38 9.49
CA LEU A 146 13.43 -2.19 8.72
C LEU A 146 12.30 -1.16 8.66
N TYR A 147 11.05 -1.58 8.75
CA TYR A 147 9.90 -0.72 8.47
C TYR A 147 8.88 -0.58 9.61
N GLY A 148 9.06 -1.29 10.71
CA GLY A 148 8.18 -1.20 11.88
C GLY A 148 6.85 -1.96 11.73
N SER A 149 5.80 -1.36 12.28
CA SER A 149 4.56 -2.05 12.66
C SER A 149 3.69 -2.58 11.51
N GLU A 150 3.87 -2.07 10.30
CA GLU A 150 3.00 -2.42 9.15
C GLU A 150 3.59 -3.49 8.21
N ALA A 151 4.77 -4.01 8.51
CA ALA A 151 5.53 -4.87 7.58
C ALA A 151 5.61 -6.34 8.03
N MET A 152 4.56 -6.85 8.69
CA MET A 152 4.50 -8.23 9.18
C MET A 152 4.38 -9.26 8.04
N GLY A 153 3.51 -9.00 7.06
CA GLY A 153 3.30 -9.87 5.90
C GLY A 153 4.26 -9.59 4.75
N GLY A 154 4.74 -8.36 4.64
CA GLY A 154 5.75 -7.97 3.67
C GLY A 154 5.69 -6.50 3.28
N VAL A 155 6.44 -6.15 2.24
CA VAL A 155 6.58 -4.79 1.74
C VAL A 155 6.40 -4.79 0.23
N ILE A 156 5.57 -3.87 -0.28
CA ILE A 156 5.47 -3.58 -1.71
C ILE A 156 5.93 -2.14 -1.93
N ASN A 157 7.03 -1.96 -2.65
CA ASN A 157 7.61 -0.65 -2.94
C ASN A 157 7.43 -0.29 -4.42
N ILE A 158 6.58 0.69 -4.67
CA ILE A 158 6.33 1.28 -5.99
C ILE A 158 7.40 2.34 -6.25
N ILE A 159 8.21 2.13 -7.28
CA ILE A 159 9.27 3.06 -7.65
C ILE A 159 8.90 3.75 -8.94
N THR A 160 8.80 5.07 -8.88
CA THR A 160 8.44 5.88 -10.04
C THR A 160 9.66 6.23 -10.88
N GLU A 161 9.41 6.62 -12.12
CA GLU A 161 10.43 7.13 -13.02
C GLU A 161 11.11 8.36 -12.43
N LYS A 162 12.41 8.48 -12.74
CA LYS A 162 13.23 9.64 -12.39
C LYS A 162 13.72 10.28 -13.69
N PRO A 163 13.93 11.61 -13.72
CA PRO A 163 14.40 12.28 -14.93
C PRO A 163 15.78 11.75 -15.34
N LYS A 164 15.83 10.91 -16.38
CA LYS A 164 17.08 10.33 -16.91
C LYS A 164 17.57 11.05 -18.16
N GLN A 165 16.66 11.56 -18.97
CA GLN A 165 16.91 12.29 -20.20
C GLN A 165 15.72 13.21 -20.47
N ASN A 166 15.79 14.03 -21.53
CA ASN A 166 14.62 14.79 -21.96
C ASN A 166 13.62 13.83 -22.60
N THR A 167 12.41 13.74 -22.06
CA THR A 167 11.36 12.87 -22.61
C THR A 167 10.01 13.57 -22.57
N LEU A 168 9.17 13.24 -23.53
CA LEU A 168 7.74 13.51 -23.53
C LEU A 168 7.06 12.22 -23.95
N SER A 169 6.18 11.70 -23.11
CA SER A 169 5.41 10.49 -23.38
C SER A 169 3.96 10.72 -22.96
N THR A 170 3.05 10.36 -23.85
CA THR A 170 1.61 10.42 -23.62
C THR A 170 1.01 9.04 -23.84
N ASN A 171 -0.04 8.73 -23.09
CA ASN A 171 -0.81 7.51 -23.28
C ASN A 171 -2.27 7.83 -23.04
N ILE A 172 -3.16 7.42 -23.95
CA ILE A 172 -4.60 7.58 -23.80
C ILE A 172 -5.24 6.22 -24.03
N ARG A 173 -6.09 5.81 -23.11
CA ARG A 173 -6.86 4.57 -23.18
C ARG A 173 -8.34 4.88 -23.01
N TYR A 174 -9.15 4.30 -23.88
CA TYR A 174 -10.60 4.30 -23.79
C TYR A 174 -11.10 2.86 -23.67
N ALA A 175 -12.06 2.61 -22.78
CA ALA A 175 -12.61 1.29 -22.51
C ALA A 175 -14.13 1.34 -22.25
N ARG A 176 -14.73 0.17 -22.00
CA ARG A 176 -16.16 0.04 -21.66
C ARG A 176 -16.51 0.92 -20.44
N PHE A 177 -17.79 1.29 -20.33
CA PHE A 177 -18.30 2.17 -19.27
C PHE A 177 -17.73 3.59 -19.32
N ASN A 178 -17.47 4.06 -20.55
CA ASN A 178 -16.87 5.36 -20.85
C ASN A 178 -15.59 5.63 -20.05
N GLN A 179 -14.85 4.57 -19.75
CA GLN A 179 -13.62 4.68 -18.98
C GLN A 179 -12.54 5.30 -19.85
N LEU A 180 -11.98 6.41 -19.38
CA LEU A 180 -10.91 7.15 -20.05
C LEU A 180 -9.75 7.33 -19.07
N ASP A 181 -8.57 6.80 -19.40
CA ASP A 181 -7.32 7.01 -18.68
C ASP A 181 -6.34 7.75 -19.61
N ALA A 182 -5.88 8.92 -19.20
CA ALA A 182 -4.98 9.75 -19.97
C ALA A 182 -3.75 10.12 -19.12
N ASN A 183 -2.57 9.81 -19.63
CA ASN A 183 -1.29 10.03 -18.99
C ASN A 183 -0.44 11.01 -19.79
N LEU A 184 0.21 11.93 -19.09
CA LEU A 184 1.25 12.80 -19.59
C LEU A 184 2.48 12.65 -18.68
N HIS A 185 3.61 12.29 -19.25
CA HIS A 185 4.88 12.27 -18.55
C HIS A 185 5.91 13.07 -19.34
N THR A 186 6.57 14.00 -18.67
CA THR A 186 7.65 14.79 -19.25
C THR A 186 8.82 14.84 -18.29
N SER A 187 10.03 14.81 -18.82
CA SER A 187 11.24 14.98 -18.01
C SER A 187 12.22 15.88 -18.71
N PHE A 188 12.93 16.67 -17.93
CA PHE A 188 14.06 17.48 -18.36
C PHE A 188 15.27 17.15 -17.48
N ARG A 189 16.44 17.00 -18.09
CA ARG A 189 17.69 16.75 -17.37
C ARG A 189 18.81 17.60 -17.93
N LYS A 190 19.58 18.22 -17.03
CA LYS A 190 20.82 18.92 -17.34
C LYS A 190 21.86 18.56 -16.30
N ARG A 191 22.99 17.95 -16.71
CA ARG A 191 24.15 17.52 -15.88
C ARG A 191 23.85 17.25 -14.39
N ASN A 192 23.80 18.30 -13.56
CA ASN A 192 23.66 18.26 -12.11
C ASN A 192 22.23 18.39 -11.57
N TRP A 193 21.21 18.55 -12.41
CA TRP A 193 19.81 18.55 -11.99
C TRP A 193 18.89 17.92 -13.03
N GLY A 194 17.71 17.53 -12.58
CA GLY A 194 16.64 17.11 -13.47
C GLY A 194 15.29 17.23 -12.77
N ILE A 195 14.26 17.46 -13.56
CA ILE A 195 12.87 17.54 -13.10
C ILE A 195 12.01 16.67 -14.02
N GLY A 196 11.08 15.95 -13.44
CA GLY A 196 10.07 15.16 -14.11
C GLY A 196 8.69 15.55 -13.60
N PHE A 197 7.74 15.56 -14.52
CA PHE A 197 6.33 15.78 -14.24
C PHE A 197 5.52 14.61 -14.80
N PHE A 198 4.59 14.12 -14.01
CA PHE A 198 3.59 13.14 -14.40
C PHE A 198 2.19 13.69 -14.06
N GLY A 199 1.28 13.57 -15.01
CA GLY A 199 -0.15 13.83 -14.85
C GLY A 199 -0.96 12.64 -15.33
N ASN A 200 -1.95 12.23 -14.55
CA ASN A 200 -2.96 11.24 -14.92
C ASN A 200 -4.35 11.86 -14.72
N ALA A 201 -5.21 11.72 -15.71
CA ALA A 201 -6.65 11.98 -15.60
C ALA A 201 -7.38 10.68 -15.91
N ASN A 202 -8.19 10.19 -14.97
CA ASN A 202 -8.90 8.94 -15.13
C ASN A 202 -10.36 9.11 -14.71
N ARG A 203 -11.29 8.53 -15.48
CA ARG A 203 -12.72 8.58 -15.17
C ARG A 203 -13.43 7.32 -15.63
N SER A 204 -14.56 7.01 -15.03
CA SER A 204 -15.53 6.05 -15.54
C SER A 204 -16.94 6.50 -15.17
N ASP A 205 -17.90 6.17 -16.01
CA ASP A 205 -19.31 6.33 -15.68
C ASP A 205 -19.79 5.22 -14.72
N GLY A 206 -18.93 4.27 -14.36
CA GLY A 206 -19.32 3.14 -13.52
C GLY A 206 -20.15 2.11 -14.28
N TYR A 207 -20.49 1.02 -13.60
CA TYR A 207 -21.26 -0.07 -14.19
C TYR A 207 -22.30 -0.61 -13.21
N ASP A 208 -23.29 -1.30 -13.76
CA ASP A 208 -24.43 -1.81 -13.02
C ASP A 208 -24.73 -3.26 -13.43
N TYR A 209 -24.74 -4.16 -12.45
CA TYR A 209 -25.12 -5.56 -12.60
C TYR A 209 -26.62 -5.79 -12.44
N ASP A 210 -27.34 -4.93 -11.71
CA ASP A 210 -28.77 -5.06 -11.47
C ASP A 210 -29.53 -3.77 -11.79
N LYS A 211 -30.04 -3.72 -13.02
CA LYS A 211 -30.79 -2.58 -13.54
C LYS A 211 -32.15 -2.34 -12.86
N ASN A 212 -32.61 -3.26 -12.02
CA ASN A 212 -33.89 -3.12 -11.32
C ASN A 212 -33.74 -2.36 -10.00
N THR A 213 -32.52 -2.25 -9.48
CA THR A 213 -32.21 -1.51 -8.27
C THR A 213 -31.70 -0.11 -8.66
N PRO A 214 -32.27 0.99 -8.12
CA PRO A 214 -31.71 2.32 -8.33
C PRO A 214 -30.21 2.37 -7.97
N GLY A 215 -29.41 3.10 -8.74
CA GLY A 215 -27.97 3.17 -8.50
C GLY A 215 -27.12 2.38 -9.48
N LYS A 216 -25.85 2.22 -9.12
CA LYS A 216 -24.88 1.42 -9.85
C LYS A 216 -24.17 0.47 -8.91
N THR A 217 -23.67 -0.64 -9.44
CA THR A 217 -22.76 -1.51 -8.68
C THR A 217 -21.45 -0.80 -8.39
N VAL A 218 -20.91 -0.10 -9.37
CA VAL A 218 -19.78 0.82 -9.19
C VAL A 218 -20.23 2.20 -9.65
N ASP A 219 -20.19 3.14 -8.71
CA ASP A 219 -20.60 4.51 -8.95
C ASP A 219 -19.63 5.25 -9.88
N PRO A 220 -20.11 6.27 -10.63
CA PRO A 220 -19.26 7.12 -11.46
C PRO A 220 -18.22 7.86 -10.62
N TRP A 221 -16.99 7.91 -11.13
CA TRP A 221 -15.90 8.61 -10.47
C TRP A 221 -14.97 9.30 -11.48
N ARG A 222 -14.24 10.31 -10.98
CA ARG A 222 -13.21 11.03 -11.71
C ARG A 222 -12.05 11.30 -10.77
N SER A 223 -10.84 10.98 -11.22
CA SER A 223 -9.62 11.15 -10.46
C SER A 223 -8.53 11.82 -11.27
N TYR A 224 -7.67 12.56 -10.57
CA TYR A 224 -6.51 13.21 -11.15
C TYR A 224 -5.30 12.98 -10.24
N THR A 225 -4.19 12.55 -10.83
CA THR A 225 -2.90 12.45 -10.13
C THR A 225 -1.92 13.40 -10.78
N THR A 226 -1.21 14.18 -9.98
CA THR A 226 -0.02 14.92 -10.41
C THR A 226 1.16 14.50 -9.56
N GLN A 227 2.32 14.34 -10.19
CA GLN A 227 3.55 14.01 -9.48
C GLN A 227 4.73 14.76 -10.09
N ILE A 228 5.49 15.42 -9.23
CA ILE A 228 6.76 16.06 -9.56
C ILE A 228 7.88 15.25 -8.92
N THR A 229 8.89 14.91 -9.71
CA THR A 229 10.13 14.32 -9.21
C THR A 229 11.29 15.20 -9.62
N SER A 230 12.25 15.44 -8.74
CA SER A 230 13.47 16.14 -9.12
C SER A 230 14.68 15.56 -8.42
N PHE A 231 15.85 15.81 -9.01
CA PHE A 231 17.11 15.65 -8.31
C PHE A 231 18.01 16.85 -8.56
N PHE A 232 18.87 17.12 -7.60
CA PHE A 232 19.93 18.11 -7.68
C PHE A 232 21.19 17.54 -7.02
N THR A 233 22.32 17.60 -7.71
CA THR A 233 23.62 17.20 -7.21
C THR A 233 24.50 18.44 -7.08
N PRO A 234 24.40 19.18 -5.95
CA PRO A 234 25.21 20.39 -5.75
C PRO A 234 26.70 20.10 -5.76
N THR A 235 27.10 18.89 -5.33
CA THR A 235 28.48 18.40 -5.36
C THR A 235 28.52 16.97 -5.86
N ALA A 236 29.73 16.43 -6.13
CA ALA A 236 29.90 15.02 -6.46
C ALA A 236 29.57 14.06 -5.29
N ARG A 237 29.50 14.57 -4.05
CA ARG A 237 29.22 13.79 -2.83
C ARG A 237 27.79 13.94 -2.32
N THR A 238 27.08 14.98 -2.72
CA THR A 238 25.71 15.28 -2.25
C THR A 238 24.71 15.16 -3.37
N LYS A 239 23.61 14.42 -3.13
CA LYS A 239 22.45 14.36 -4.00
C LYS A 239 21.18 14.61 -3.20
N ILE A 240 20.42 15.60 -3.63
CA ILE A 240 19.09 15.92 -3.12
C ILE A 240 18.08 15.39 -4.13
N ASN A 241 17.08 14.66 -3.66
CA ASN A 241 15.94 14.25 -4.45
C ASN A 241 14.69 14.86 -3.81
N PHE A 242 13.70 15.18 -4.62
CA PHE A 242 12.41 15.64 -4.15
C PHE A 242 11.32 14.89 -4.90
N THR A 243 10.29 14.45 -4.18
CA THR A 243 9.06 13.93 -4.76
C THR A 243 7.89 14.68 -4.15
N GLY A 244 7.01 15.22 -4.99
CA GLY A 244 5.71 15.73 -4.60
C GLY A 244 4.63 15.01 -5.39
N LYS A 245 3.60 14.49 -4.74
CA LYS A 245 2.45 13.82 -5.36
C LYS A 245 1.17 14.43 -4.80
N TYR A 246 0.21 14.71 -5.66
CA TYR A 246 -1.15 15.06 -5.28
C TYR A 246 -2.13 14.20 -6.07
N TYR A 247 -3.04 13.54 -5.37
CA TYR A 247 -4.15 12.80 -5.94
C TYR A 247 -5.45 13.39 -5.42
N ASN A 248 -6.44 13.53 -6.30
CA ASN A 248 -7.80 13.88 -5.93
C ASN A 248 -8.79 13.02 -6.70
N GLU A 249 -9.87 12.65 -6.03
CA GLU A 249 -10.98 11.90 -6.62
C GLU A 249 -12.30 12.45 -6.11
N ILE A 250 -13.29 12.43 -7.01
CA ILE A 250 -14.69 12.65 -6.69
C ILE A 250 -15.49 11.47 -7.23
N GLN A 251 -16.26 10.84 -6.35
CA GLN A 251 -17.21 9.80 -6.68
C GLN A 251 -18.63 10.28 -6.40
N HIS A 252 -19.54 10.01 -7.32
CA HIS A 252 -20.94 10.41 -7.22
C HIS A 252 -21.76 9.18 -6.82
N ASN A 253 -22.20 9.13 -5.57
CA ASN A 253 -22.93 7.99 -5.02
C ASN A 253 -24.42 8.19 -5.25
N TYR A 254 -25.11 7.12 -5.65
CA TYR A 254 -26.58 7.08 -5.73
C TYR A 254 -27.09 5.67 -5.44
N PHE A 255 -27.93 5.52 -4.40
CA PHE A 255 -28.46 4.22 -4.00
C PHE A 255 -29.78 4.33 -3.22
N PRO A 256 -30.64 3.29 -3.25
CA PRO A 256 -31.87 3.23 -2.47
C PRO A 256 -31.57 2.80 -1.03
N VAL A 257 -32.39 3.27 -0.09
CA VAL A 257 -32.42 2.73 1.28
C VAL A 257 -33.16 1.38 1.25
N PRO A 258 -32.55 0.26 1.71
CA PRO A 258 -33.20 -1.04 1.70
C PRO A 258 -34.50 -1.04 2.52
N GLY A 259 -35.60 -1.51 1.92
CA GLY A 259 -36.90 -1.57 2.59
C GLY A 259 -37.65 -0.23 2.66
N ASP A 260 -37.14 0.82 2.01
CA ASP A 260 -37.76 2.14 1.92
C ASP A 260 -37.76 2.64 0.45
N THR A 261 -38.61 3.63 0.15
CA THR A 261 -38.68 4.33 -1.15
C THR A 261 -37.68 5.49 -1.26
N THR A 262 -36.96 5.78 -0.18
CA THR A 262 -35.97 6.85 -0.12
C THR A 262 -34.73 6.50 -0.92
N ASN A 263 -34.33 7.41 -1.82
CA ASN A 263 -33.06 7.33 -2.53
C ASN A 263 -32.06 8.31 -1.93
N ILE A 264 -30.82 7.89 -1.82
CA ILE A 264 -29.71 8.66 -1.28
C ILE A 264 -28.77 9.04 -2.41
N ALA A 265 -28.34 10.30 -2.43
CA ALA A 265 -27.38 10.81 -3.38
C ALA A 265 -26.32 11.66 -2.69
N GLY A 266 -25.13 11.72 -3.27
CA GLY A 266 -24.11 12.63 -2.77
C GLY A 266 -22.74 12.36 -3.36
N ASN A 267 -21.73 12.99 -2.76
CA ASN A 267 -20.36 12.88 -3.24
C ASN A 267 -19.43 12.37 -2.16
N GLY A 268 -18.59 11.39 -2.53
CA GLY A 268 -17.37 11.06 -1.83
C GLY A 268 -16.20 11.81 -2.47
N LYS A 269 -15.27 12.30 -1.66
CA LYS A 269 -14.07 12.98 -2.13
C LYS A 269 -12.86 12.44 -1.38
N VAL A 270 -11.81 12.12 -2.14
CA VAL A 270 -10.50 11.75 -1.60
C VAL A 270 -9.48 12.78 -2.04
N LYS A 271 -8.60 13.20 -1.14
CA LYS A 271 -7.38 13.94 -1.45
C LYS A 271 -6.18 13.29 -0.77
N ASP A 272 -5.07 13.19 -1.48
CA ASP A 272 -3.84 12.57 -1.00
C ASP A 272 -2.65 13.39 -1.46
N LEU A 273 -2.00 14.07 -0.52
CA LEU A 273 -0.81 14.87 -0.73
C LEU A 273 0.38 14.17 -0.08
N SER A 274 1.48 14.02 -0.83
CA SER A 274 2.75 13.49 -0.34
C SER A 274 3.91 14.36 -0.79
N VAL A 275 4.78 14.74 0.14
CA VAL A 275 5.98 15.54 -0.09
C VAL A 275 7.16 14.87 0.61
N ALA A 276 8.18 14.49 -0.15
CA ALA A 276 9.30 13.70 0.33
C ALA A 276 10.65 14.17 -0.24
N PRO A 277 11.32 15.15 0.39
CA PRO A 277 12.74 15.42 0.13
C PRO A 277 13.65 14.35 0.75
N LEU A 278 14.70 14.00 0.01
CA LEU A 278 15.70 13.01 0.40
C LEU A 278 17.10 13.52 0.06
N ILE A 279 17.93 13.66 1.08
CA ILE A 279 19.31 14.13 0.95
C ILE A 279 20.24 12.95 1.19
N THR A 280 21.08 12.63 0.22
CA THR A 280 22.16 11.65 0.36
C THR A 280 23.50 12.36 0.31
N HIS A 281 24.36 12.10 1.29
CA HIS A 281 25.71 12.65 1.35
C HIS A 281 26.75 11.53 1.57
N GLN A 282 27.78 11.52 0.74
CA GLN A 282 28.92 10.60 0.83
C GLN A 282 30.07 11.27 1.58
N PHE A 283 30.19 11.04 2.89
CA PHE A 283 31.24 11.64 3.73
C PHE A 283 32.63 11.11 3.36
N SER A 284 32.74 9.81 3.12
CA SER A 284 33.98 9.12 2.70
C SER A 284 33.64 7.97 1.75
N ARG A 285 34.61 7.21 1.21
CA ARG A 285 34.29 6.01 0.39
C ARG A 285 33.52 4.92 1.16
N ASN A 286 33.55 4.98 2.49
CA ASN A 286 33.01 3.98 3.39
C ASN A 286 31.77 4.45 4.16
N ILE A 287 31.49 5.76 4.20
CA ILE A 287 30.38 6.32 4.98
C ILE A 287 29.47 7.13 4.07
N LYS A 288 28.21 6.71 3.97
CA LYS A 288 27.14 7.39 3.24
C LYS A 288 25.96 7.59 4.16
N SER A 289 25.46 8.81 4.30
CA SER A 289 24.27 9.10 5.09
C SER A 289 23.13 9.56 4.19
N THR A 290 21.91 9.20 4.55
CA THR A 290 20.67 9.56 3.88
C THR A 290 19.69 10.12 4.90
N LEU A 291 19.32 11.39 4.75
CA LEU A 291 18.25 12.04 5.49
C LEU A 291 16.97 12.00 4.65
N ARG A 292 15.87 11.53 5.24
CA ARG A 292 14.52 11.49 4.67
C ARG A 292 13.61 12.34 5.52
N LEU A 293 12.92 13.28 4.89
CA LEU A 293 11.82 14.00 5.51
C LEU A 293 10.58 13.71 4.67
N VAL A 294 9.47 13.40 5.32
CA VAL A 294 8.20 13.08 4.65
C VAL A 294 7.08 13.82 5.33
N PHE A 295 6.23 14.43 4.53
CA PHE A 295 4.93 14.92 4.92
C PHE A 295 3.87 14.29 4.02
N ASN A 296 2.89 13.63 4.62
CA ASN A 296 1.71 13.17 3.91
C ASN A 296 0.45 13.71 4.59
N ARG A 297 -0.55 14.08 3.78
CA ARG A 297 -1.91 14.38 4.22
C ARG A 297 -2.89 13.58 3.39
N TYR A 298 -3.74 12.81 4.05
CA TYR A 298 -4.85 12.11 3.43
C TYR A 298 -6.16 12.66 3.98
N GLU A 299 -7.08 13.03 3.10
CA GLU A 299 -8.42 13.47 3.43
C GLU A 299 -9.45 12.60 2.69
N PHE A 300 -10.45 12.14 3.43
CA PHE A 300 -11.68 11.58 2.90
C PHE A 300 -12.86 12.37 3.46
N SER A 301 -13.81 12.70 2.59
CA SER A 301 -15.06 13.33 3.00
C SER A 301 -16.21 12.78 2.19
N GLN A 302 -17.33 12.54 2.85
CA GLN A 302 -18.55 12.08 2.21
C GLN A 302 -19.73 12.88 2.75
N ARG A 303 -20.61 13.31 1.85
CA ARG A 303 -21.87 13.94 2.22
C ARG A 303 -22.97 13.37 1.35
N LEU A 304 -23.87 12.63 1.99
CA LEU A 304 -25.02 11.98 1.39
C LEU A 304 -26.31 12.61 1.91
N GLN A 305 -27.25 12.81 1.02
CA GLN A 305 -28.55 13.43 1.29
C GLN A 305 -29.64 12.60 0.65
N GLU A 306 -30.84 12.66 1.20
CA GLU A 306 -32.04 12.15 0.54
C GLU A 306 -32.29 12.94 -0.75
N GLU A 307 -32.56 12.22 -1.85
CA GLU A 307 -32.66 12.83 -3.17
C GLU A 307 -33.85 13.80 -3.26
N ASN A 308 -34.98 13.47 -2.63
CA ASN A 308 -36.20 14.26 -2.73
C ASN A 308 -36.21 15.46 -1.77
N THR A 309 -35.85 15.24 -0.52
CA THR A 309 -35.97 16.25 0.55
C THR A 309 -34.70 17.08 0.73
N LYS A 310 -33.56 16.58 0.24
CA LYS A 310 -32.21 17.10 0.48
C LYS A 310 -31.80 17.12 1.96
N HIS A 311 -32.54 16.43 2.83
CA HIS A 311 -32.12 16.21 4.21
C HIS A 311 -30.82 15.42 4.26
N LEU A 312 -29.94 15.75 5.22
CA LEU A 312 -28.67 15.06 5.40
C LEU A 312 -28.94 13.64 5.89
N TYR A 313 -28.52 12.66 5.10
CA TYR A 313 -28.62 11.24 5.44
C TYR A 313 -27.35 10.77 6.18
N TYR A 314 -26.18 11.11 5.64
CA TYR A 314 -24.91 10.68 6.20
C TYR A 314 -23.80 11.67 5.85
N ALA A 315 -22.95 11.98 6.82
CA ALA A 315 -21.73 12.74 6.60
C ALA A 315 -20.57 12.04 7.30
N ASP A 316 -19.43 12.00 6.62
CA ASP A 316 -18.21 11.40 7.15
C ASP A 316 -17.02 12.26 6.77
N PHE A 317 -16.06 12.34 7.67
CA PHE A 317 -14.82 13.05 7.47
C PHE A 317 -13.68 12.29 8.14
N PHE A 318 -12.57 12.18 7.44
CA PHE A 318 -11.34 11.59 7.94
C PHE A 318 -10.16 12.38 7.38
N GLN A 319 -9.28 12.85 8.25
CA GLN A 319 -8.03 13.49 7.88
C GLN A 319 -6.89 12.88 8.70
N GLN A 320 -5.89 12.37 8.00
CA GLN A 320 -4.66 11.85 8.58
C GLN A 320 -3.47 12.69 8.11
N ASP A 321 -2.73 13.26 9.05
CA ASP A 321 -1.45 13.92 8.83
C ASP A 321 -0.32 13.03 9.35
N TYR A 322 0.71 12.86 8.52
CA TYR A 322 1.87 12.02 8.81
C TYR A 322 3.16 12.80 8.53
N TYR A 323 4.00 12.90 9.54
CA TYR A 323 5.32 13.52 9.47
C TYR A 323 6.36 12.48 9.84
N LYS A 324 7.43 12.37 9.04
CA LYS A 324 8.57 11.51 9.34
C LYS A 324 9.86 12.25 9.11
N ALA A 325 10.78 12.12 10.05
CA ALA A 325 12.19 12.47 9.89
C ALA A 325 13.04 11.24 10.22
N GLU A 326 13.92 10.85 9.32
CA GLU A 326 14.76 9.67 9.50
C GLU A 326 16.15 9.90 8.92
N ASN A 327 17.18 9.59 9.71
CA ASN A 327 18.54 9.49 9.22
C ASN A 327 18.95 8.01 9.18
N GLN A 328 19.47 7.57 8.04
CA GLN A 328 20.11 6.28 7.87
C GLN A 328 21.55 6.50 7.42
N THR A 329 22.50 5.81 8.05
CA THR A 329 23.91 5.84 7.66
C THR A 329 24.42 4.43 7.36
N ASP A 330 25.01 4.28 6.18
CA ASP A 330 25.60 3.05 5.67
C ASP A 330 27.12 3.13 5.86
N PHE A 331 27.68 2.17 6.59
CA PHE A 331 29.10 1.99 6.86
C PHE A 331 29.63 0.74 6.15
N LYS A 332 30.60 0.90 5.27
CA LYS A 332 31.35 -0.21 4.66
C LYS A 332 32.57 -0.52 5.54
N ILE A 333 32.52 -1.61 6.29
CA ILE A 333 33.59 -2.03 7.20
C ILE A 333 34.37 -3.16 6.52
N GLY A 334 35.61 -2.86 6.11
CA GLY A 334 36.39 -3.75 5.27
C GLY A 334 35.73 -4.04 3.92
N LYS A 335 35.91 -5.26 3.40
CA LYS A 335 35.29 -5.72 2.14
C LYS A 335 34.05 -6.60 2.35
N GLN A 336 33.80 -7.03 3.58
CA GLN A 336 32.82 -8.08 3.90
C GLN A 336 31.56 -7.54 4.57
N HIS A 337 31.65 -6.45 5.34
CA HIS A 337 30.53 -5.94 6.12
C HIS A 337 29.96 -4.65 5.54
N THR A 338 28.64 -4.59 5.46
CA THR A 338 27.88 -3.36 5.25
C THR A 338 26.92 -3.18 6.40
N LEU A 339 27.31 -2.34 7.36
CA LEU A 339 26.52 -2.00 8.53
C LEU A 339 25.62 -0.80 8.18
N ILE A 340 24.33 -0.93 8.44
CA ILE A 340 23.33 0.12 8.27
C ILE A 340 22.81 0.43 9.67
N ALA A 341 22.85 1.69 10.06
CA ALA A 341 22.24 2.16 11.29
C ALA A 341 21.33 3.34 10.98
N GLY A 342 20.19 3.43 11.66
CA GLY A 342 19.28 4.55 11.48
C GLY A 342 18.49 4.88 12.73
N LEU A 343 18.10 6.14 12.80
CA LEU A 343 17.24 6.71 13.81
C LEU A 343 16.14 7.52 13.12
N GLY A 344 14.94 7.46 13.65
CA GLY A 344 13.84 8.22 13.10
C GLY A 344 12.75 8.52 14.10
N PHE A 345 11.93 9.47 13.69
CA PHE A 345 10.77 9.99 14.41
C PHE A 345 9.59 10.05 13.45
N ILE A 346 8.43 9.62 13.92
CA ILE A 346 7.14 9.75 13.23
C ILE A 346 6.19 10.49 14.17
N ALA A 347 5.53 11.52 13.66
CA ALA A 347 4.39 12.16 14.31
C ALA A 347 3.17 12.01 13.41
N GLN A 348 2.06 11.61 14.00
CA GLN A 348 0.78 11.46 13.32
C GLN A 348 -0.30 12.22 14.04
N GLN A 349 -1.23 12.77 13.26
CA GLN A 349 -2.43 13.40 13.76
C GLN A 349 -3.63 12.85 12.98
N LEU A 350 -4.70 12.56 13.70
CA LEU A 350 -5.92 12.04 13.13
C LEU A 350 -7.12 12.84 13.62
N ASN A 351 -7.89 13.36 12.66
CA ASN A 351 -9.14 14.08 12.90
C ASN A 351 -10.24 13.44 12.07
N THR A 352 -11.33 13.04 12.72
CA THR A 352 -12.44 12.35 12.04
C THR A 352 -13.74 12.57 12.80
N THR A 353 -14.86 12.44 12.10
CA THR A 353 -16.21 12.40 12.71
C THR A 353 -16.48 11.12 13.50
N ARG A 354 -15.55 10.14 13.46
CA ARG A 354 -15.73 8.83 14.09
C ARG A 354 -15.14 8.71 15.50
N TYR A 355 -14.31 9.67 15.91
CA TYR A 355 -13.64 9.70 17.22
C TYR A 355 -13.78 11.09 17.84
N ASP A 356 -13.89 11.15 19.17
CA ASP A 356 -13.90 12.43 19.86
C ASP A 356 -12.51 13.05 19.95
N GLY A 357 -12.43 14.30 19.50
CA GLY A 357 -11.22 15.10 19.49
C GLY A 357 -10.18 14.65 18.46
N ILE A 358 -9.10 15.42 18.40
CA ILE A 358 -7.95 15.11 17.54
C ILE A 358 -7.06 14.12 18.28
N LYS A 359 -6.76 12.97 17.66
CA LYS A 359 -5.83 11.98 18.21
C LYS A 359 -4.43 12.22 17.67
N HIS A 360 -3.42 12.01 18.52
CA HIS A 360 -2.01 12.18 18.19
C HIS A 360 -1.26 10.89 18.49
N SER A 361 -0.25 10.56 17.69
CA SER A 361 0.67 9.44 17.96
C SER A 361 2.09 9.81 17.60
N ASN A 362 3.03 9.49 18.48
CA ASN A 362 4.46 9.72 18.26
C ASN A 362 5.23 8.41 18.37
N ILE A 363 6.12 8.15 17.40
CA ILE A 363 7.01 6.98 17.40
C ILE A 363 8.45 7.48 17.28
N VAL A 364 9.30 7.10 18.23
CA VAL A 364 10.76 7.20 18.12
C VAL A 364 11.31 5.80 17.89
N TYR A 365 12.17 5.63 16.90
CA TYR A 365 12.74 4.31 16.60
C TYR A 365 14.20 4.37 16.22
N GLY A 366 14.87 3.24 16.46
CA GLY A 366 16.22 2.98 16.02
C GLY A 366 16.34 1.60 15.41
N PHE A 367 17.18 1.47 14.38
CA PHE A 367 17.45 0.18 13.75
C PHE A 367 18.93 0.04 13.39
N VAL A 368 19.38 -1.21 13.39
CA VAL A 368 20.70 -1.61 12.92
C VAL A 368 20.58 -2.88 12.11
N GLN A 369 21.34 -2.99 11.03
CA GLN A 369 21.43 -4.19 10.21
C GLN A 369 22.87 -4.35 9.71
N ASP A 370 23.46 -5.53 9.89
CA ASP A 370 24.72 -5.88 9.24
C ASP A 370 24.47 -6.89 8.13
N GLU A 371 25.06 -6.61 6.97
CA GLU A 371 25.14 -7.54 5.85
C GLU A 371 26.58 -8.05 5.75
N TRP A 372 26.76 -9.32 6.08
CA TRP A 372 28.06 -9.97 6.14
C TRP A 372 28.26 -10.94 4.97
N LYS A 373 29.11 -10.54 4.02
CA LYS A 373 29.60 -11.40 2.95
C LYS A 373 30.68 -12.33 3.49
N VAL A 374 30.26 -13.41 4.15
CA VAL A 374 31.14 -14.45 4.70
C VAL A 374 32.05 -15.01 3.60
N THR A 375 31.46 -15.32 2.45
CA THR A 375 32.16 -15.72 1.24
C THR A 375 31.48 -15.11 0.00
N ASN A 376 32.01 -15.37 -1.20
CA ASN A 376 31.32 -14.99 -2.45
C ASN A 376 30.02 -15.76 -2.70
N GLN A 377 29.80 -16.86 -1.98
CA GLN A 377 28.62 -17.72 -2.09
C GLN A 377 27.64 -17.53 -0.94
N LEU A 378 28.11 -17.10 0.24
CA LEU A 378 27.30 -16.97 1.45
C LEU A 378 27.24 -15.50 1.91
N LEU A 379 26.02 -14.97 1.94
CA LEU A 379 25.68 -13.70 2.56
C LEU A 379 24.79 -13.95 3.77
N LEU A 380 25.17 -13.41 4.93
CA LEU A 380 24.34 -13.37 6.12
C LEU A 380 23.82 -11.94 6.32
N THR A 381 22.62 -11.82 6.87
CA THR A 381 22.01 -10.54 7.23
C THR A 381 21.42 -10.66 8.62
N GLY A 382 21.89 -9.85 9.55
CA GLY A 382 21.33 -9.74 10.89
C GLY A 382 20.84 -8.32 11.13
N GLY A 383 19.64 -8.16 11.67
CA GLY A 383 19.07 -6.85 11.95
C GLY A 383 18.20 -6.82 13.18
N LEU A 384 18.12 -5.65 13.80
CA LEU A 384 17.31 -5.39 14.97
C LEU A 384 16.75 -3.97 14.89
N ARG A 385 15.49 -3.83 15.28
CA ARG A 385 14.82 -2.53 15.42
C ARG A 385 14.09 -2.46 16.75
N TYR A 386 14.10 -1.26 17.31
CA TYR A 386 13.30 -0.87 18.45
C TYR A 386 12.38 0.27 18.07
N ASP A 387 11.09 0.13 18.39
CA ASP A 387 10.08 1.18 18.25
C ASP A 387 9.55 1.53 19.65
N GLY A 388 9.75 2.78 20.07
CA GLY A 388 9.11 3.37 21.25
C GLY A 388 7.95 4.25 20.81
N ASN A 389 6.76 4.05 21.39
CA ASN A 389 5.55 4.77 21.04
C ASN A 389 4.86 5.34 22.28
N SER A 390 4.09 6.42 22.11
CA SER A 390 3.35 7.09 23.19
C SER A 390 2.05 6.39 23.61
N ASP A 391 1.44 5.61 22.72
CA ASP A 391 0.07 5.10 22.83
C ASP A 391 0.02 3.56 22.99
N TYR A 392 1.12 2.85 22.73
CA TYR A 392 1.23 1.40 22.94
C TYR A 392 2.63 0.98 23.40
N ALA A 393 2.74 -0.26 23.89
CA ALA A 393 3.98 -0.82 24.42
C ALA A 393 5.10 -0.84 23.36
N SER A 394 6.32 -0.49 23.79
CA SER A 394 7.50 -0.53 22.91
C SER A 394 7.77 -1.95 22.40
N ALA A 395 8.34 -2.06 21.20
CA ALA A 395 8.49 -3.35 20.53
C ALA A 395 9.87 -3.54 19.90
N TRP A 396 10.33 -4.79 19.93
CA TRP A 396 11.57 -5.24 19.29
C TRP A 396 11.24 -6.09 18.06
N SER A 397 11.94 -5.81 16.95
CA SER A 397 11.78 -6.54 15.69
C SER A 397 13.13 -7.08 15.19
N PRO A 398 13.55 -8.28 15.65
CA PRO A 398 14.77 -8.95 15.18
C PRO A 398 14.58 -9.61 13.81
N LYS A 399 15.67 -9.76 13.08
CA LYS A 399 15.73 -10.45 11.78
C LYS A 399 17.06 -11.14 11.59
N LEU A 400 17.01 -12.36 11.07
CA LEU A 400 18.16 -13.13 10.60
C LEU A 400 17.85 -13.71 9.23
N ALA A 401 18.77 -13.59 8.29
CA ALA A 401 18.61 -14.16 6.97
C ALA A 401 19.94 -14.64 6.40
N ALA A 402 19.88 -15.66 5.55
CA ALA A 402 21.01 -16.24 4.86
C ALA A 402 20.66 -16.43 3.39
N HIS A 403 21.61 -16.08 2.53
CA HIS A 403 21.56 -16.37 1.11
C HIS A 403 22.79 -17.16 0.71
N TYR A 404 22.58 -18.37 0.18
CA TYR A 404 23.63 -19.28 -0.23
C TYR A 404 23.51 -19.65 -1.70
N LYS A 405 24.55 -19.31 -2.48
CA LYS A 405 24.70 -19.67 -3.89
C LYS A 405 25.42 -21.01 -3.97
N ILE A 406 24.66 -22.10 -4.04
CA ILE A 406 25.21 -23.47 -4.19
C ILE A 406 26.07 -23.55 -5.46
N ASN A 407 25.57 -22.97 -6.56
CA ASN A 407 26.31 -22.81 -7.81
C ASN A 407 25.70 -21.66 -8.64
N LYS A 408 26.12 -21.49 -9.91
CA LYS A 408 25.60 -20.43 -10.80
C LYS A 408 24.10 -20.56 -11.12
N LYS A 409 23.50 -21.73 -10.91
CA LYS A 409 22.10 -22.03 -11.25
C LYS A 409 21.19 -22.14 -10.04
N ILE A 410 21.72 -22.51 -8.88
CA ILE A 410 20.93 -22.82 -7.68
C ILE A 410 21.27 -21.84 -6.56
N ASN A 411 20.24 -21.13 -6.09
CA ASN A 411 20.33 -20.19 -4.98
C ASN A 411 19.32 -20.60 -3.91
N VAL A 412 19.74 -20.57 -2.64
CA VAL A 412 18.90 -20.89 -1.49
C VAL A 412 18.86 -19.70 -0.55
N ARG A 413 17.66 -19.37 -0.06
CA ARG A 413 17.41 -18.26 0.86
C ARG A 413 16.66 -18.79 2.06
N ILE A 414 17.12 -18.45 3.25
CA ILE A 414 16.43 -18.76 4.50
C ILE A 414 16.35 -17.46 5.29
N SER A 415 15.19 -17.17 5.86
CA SER A 415 15.02 -16.01 6.72
C SER A 415 14.05 -16.28 7.85
N TYR A 416 14.35 -15.67 8.99
CA TYR A 416 13.50 -15.59 10.16
C TYR A 416 13.39 -14.12 10.56
N GLY A 417 12.19 -13.67 10.90
CA GLY A 417 11.98 -12.33 11.41
C GLY A 417 10.81 -12.30 12.37
N ALA A 418 10.92 -11.47 13.39
CA ALA A 418 9.80 -11.13 14.25
C ALA A 418 9.43 -9.66 14.09
N GLY A 419 8.15 -9.38 14.29
CA GLY A 419 7.57 -8.06 14.14
C GLY A 419 6.37 -7.88 15.06
N PHE A 420 5.75 -6.71 14.94
CA PHE A 420 4.54 -6.39 15.67
C PHE A 420 3.62 -5.56 14.78
N LYS A 421 2.33 -5.50 15.12
CA LYS A 421 1.39 -4.49 14.63
C LYS A 421 0.75 -3.85 15.84
N ALA A 422 0.91 -2.54 15.93
CA ALA A 422 0.28 -1.77 16.97
C ALA A 422 -1.24 -1.70 16.73
N PRO A 423 -2.05 -1.63 17.81
CA PRO A 423 -3.46 -1.29 17.65
C PRO A 423 -3.60 0.01 16.86
N ASP A 424 -4.41 0.00 15.81
CA ASP A 424 -4.69 1.21 15.03
C ASP A 424 -5.70 2.12 15.76
N PHE A 425 -5.86 3.36 15.30
CA PHE A 425 -6.80 4.32 15.91
C PHE A 425 -8.26 3.81 15.93
N ARG A 426 -8.64 2.95 14.98
CA ARG A 426 -9.99 2.39 14.90
C ARG A 426 -10.19 1.33 15.96
N GLN A 427 -9.21 0.45 16.15
CA GLN A 427 -9.22 -0.56 17.21
C GLN A 427 -9.21 0.08 18.60
N LEU A 428 -8.57 1.24 18.76
CA LEU A 428 -8.49 1.93 20.04
C LEU A 428 -9.70 2.83 20.34
N TYR A 429 -10.13 3.67 19.38
CA TYR A 429 -10.98 4.83 19.66
C TYR A 429 -12.31 4.88 18.89
N LEU A 430 -12.63 3.87 18.08
CA LEU A 430 -13.89 3.90 17.30
C LEU A 430 -15.10 3.95 18.23
N ASN A 431 -16.00 4.89 17.98
CA ASN A 431 -17.32 4.90 18.61
C ASN A 431 -18.33 5.22 17.51
N PHE A 432 -18.87 4.16 16.92
CA PHE A 432 -19.62 4.28 15.67
C PHE A 432 -20.87 3.41 15.71
N THR A 433 -22.01 3.99 15.32
CA THR A 433 -23.25 3.25 15.12
C THR A 433 -23.67 3.34 13.66
N ASN A 434 -23.82 2.18 13.00
CA ASN A 434 -24.19 2.11 11.61
C ASN A 434 -25.70 2.00 11.43
N MET A 435 -26.41 3.12 11.46
CA MET A 435 -27.86 3.15 11.27
C MET A 435 -28.29 2.64 9.88
N ALA A 436 -27.45 2.83 8.85
CA ALA A 436 -27.72 2.40 7.48
C ALA A 436 -27.56 0.88 7.26
N ALA A 437 -26.91 0.18 8.19
CA ALA A 437 -26.61 -1.25 8.10
C ALA A 437 -27.18 -2.04 9.27
N GLY A 438 -28.44 -1.76 9.63
CA GLY A 438 -29.14 -2.49 10.68
C GLY A 438 -28.82 -2.04 12.10
N GLY A 439 -28.17 -0.88 12.30
CA GLY A 439 -28.10 -0.21 13.60
C GLY A 439 -27.08 -0.75 14.60
N TYR A 440 -26.14 -1.61 14.17
CA TYR A 440 -25.09 -2.12 15.05
C TYR A 440 -24.13 -1.02 15.50
N THR A 441 -23.55 -1.18 16.69
CA THR A 441 -22.52 -0.27 17.24
C THR A 441 -21.19 -0.97 17.33
N ILE A 442 -20.10 -0.27 17.04
CA ILE A 442 -18.72 -0.72 17.28
C ILE A 442 -18.05 0.27 18.24
N TYR A 443 -17.51 -0.27 19.32
CA TYR A 443 -16.60 0.43 20.22
C TYR A 443 -15.16 -0.04 20.02
N GLY A 444 -14.21 0.89 20.08
CA GLY A 444 -12.80 0.60 20.22
C GLY A 444 -12.48 0.20 21.65
N GLY A 445 -11.39 -0.52 21.85
CA GLY A 445 -11.02 -1.09 23.15
C GLY A 445 -10.82 -0.07 24.27
N ASN A 446 -10.62 1.23 23.96
CA ASN A 446 -10.54 2.29 24.95
C ASN A 446 -11.89 3.04 25.17
N GLU A 447 -12.88 2.78 24.33
CA GLU A 447 -14.18 3.47 24.37
C GLU A 447 -15.28 2.65 25.06
N VAL A 448 -15.01 1.37 25.39
CA VAL A 448 -15.94 0.50 26.09
C VAL A 448 -15.31 -0.16 27.31
N THR A 449 -16.09 -0.24 28.38
CA THR A 449 -15.76 -0.98 29.59
C THR A 449 -16.96 -1.81 30.01
N ILE A 450 -16.74 -2.86 30.80
CA ILE A 450 -17.85 -3.64 31.36
C ILE A 450 -18.79 -2.76 32.19
N SER A 451 -18.26 -1.78 32.91
CA SER A 451 -19.05 -0.82 33.70
C SER A 451 -19.98 0.02 32.82
N LEU A 452 -19.50 0.48 31.65
CA LEU A 452 -20.32 1.19 30.68
C LEU A 452 -21.45 0.31 30.14
N LEU A 453 -21.16 -0.95 29.82
CA LEU A 453 -22.17 -1.89 29.33
C LEU A 453 -23.24 -2.19 30.40
N GLU A 454 -22.83 -2.33 31.67
CA GLU A 454 -23.76 -2.51 32.79
C GLU A 454 -24.62 -1.26 33.03
N GLU A 455 -24.07 -0.06 32.91
CA GLU A 455 -24.84 1.19 32.96
C GLU A 455 -25.87 1.25 31.82
N GLN A 456 -25.46 0.91 30.60
CA GLN A 456 -26.35 0.81 29.44
C GLN A 456 -27.40 -0.29 29.58
N LYS A 457 -27.12 -1.34 30.36
CA LYS A 457 -28.11 -2.36 30.69
C LYS A 457 -29.13 -1.85 31.72
N GLN A 458 -28.68 -1.12 32.73
CA GLN A 458 -29.54 -0.51 33.75
C GLN A 458 -30.49 0.54 33.16
N ASN A 459 -30.04 1.32 32.17
CA ASN A 459 -30.87 2.31 31.50
C ASN A 459 -31.73 1.74 30.35
N GLY A 460 -31.67 0.42 30.10
CA GLY A 460 -32.49 -0.28 29.11
C GLY A 460 -32.01 -0.17 27.66
N THR A 461 -30.84 0.41 27.40
CA THR A 461 -30.24 0.45 26.04
C THR A 461 -29.75 -0.93 25.62
N ILE A 462 -29.12 -1.66 26.55
CA ILE A 462 -28.65 -3.04 26.39
C ILE A 462 -29.60 -3.99 27.13
N THR A 463 -29.92 -5.12 26.53
CA THR A 463 -30.70 -6.20 27.16
C THR A 463 -29.81 -7.31 27.69
N GLU A 464 -28.75 -7.64 26.97
CA GLU A 464 -27.84 -8.72 27.29
C GLU A 464 -26.39 -8.30 27.12
N ILE A 465 -25.56 -8.63 28.11
CA ILE A 465 -24.10 -8.50 28.04
C ILE A 465 -23.56 -9.92 27.91
N LEU A 466 -22.82 -10.18 26.83
CA LEU A 466 -22.30 -11.50 26.53
C LEU A 466 -21.07 -11.82 27.40
N PRO A 467 -20.79 -13.10 27.72
CA PRO A 467 -19.66 -13.49 28.56
C PRO A 467 -18.30 -12.97 28.08
N ILE A 468 -18.15 -12.76 26.77
CA ILE A 468 -16.91 -12.24 26.19
C ILE A 468 -16.63 -10.78 26.57
N ALA A 469 -17.65 -9.98 26.89
CA ALA A 469 -17.49 -8.60 27.34
C ALA A 469 -16.64 -8.50 28.62
N TYR A 470 -16.71 -9.51 29.49
CA TYR A 470 -15.92 -9.57 30.73
C TYR A 470 -14.42 -9.85 30.48
N ARG A 471 -14.05 -10.17 29.23
CA ARG A 471 -12.66 -10.35 28.79
C ARG A 471 -12.08 -9.08 28.15
N LEU A 472 -12.86 -8.01 28.04
CA LEU A 472 -12.37 -6.72 27.55
C LEU A 472 -11.20 -6.25 28.42
N ALA A 473 -10.09 -5.94 27.76
CA ALA A 473 -8.87 -5.51 28.39
C ALA A 473 -8.16 -4.53 27.46
N THR A 474 -7.24 -3.74 28.02
CA THR A 474 -6.39 -2.84 27.23
C THR A 474 -5.65 -3.62 26.16
N LEU A 475 -5.81 -3.19 24.89
CA LEU A 475 -5.21 -3.85 23.75
C LEU A 475 -3.69 -3.84 23.83
N LYS A 476 -3.08 -4.98 23.51
CA LYS A 476 -1.63 -5.13 23.34
C LYS A 476 -1.31 -5.19 21.84
N PRO A 477 -0.09 -4.82 21.42
CA PRO A 477 0.36 -5.06 20.06
C PRO A 477 0.26 -6.54 19.68
N GLU A 478 -0.19 -6.78 18.45
CA GLU A 478 -0.07 -8.08 17.80
C GLU A 478 1.41 -8.35 17.55
N THR A 479 1.83 -9.61 17.63
CA THR A 479 3.23 -9.99 17.37
C THR A 479 3.28 -11.09 16.33
N SER A 480 4.26 -11.05 15.44
CA SER A 480 4.50 -12.14 14.48
C SER A 480 5.89 -12.71 14.60
N GLN A 481 5.98 -13.99 14.27
CA GLN A 481 7.22 -14.68 13.94
C GLN A 481 7.02 -15.33 12.57
N GLY A 482 7.89 -15.02 11.63
CA GLY A 482 7.81 -15.52 10.27
C GLY A 482 9.10 -16.23 9.87
N PHE A 483 8.95 -17.41 9.29
CA PHE A 483 10.03 -18.18 8.67
C PHE A 483 9.78 -18.31 7.17
N ASN A 484 10.82 -18.14 6.36
CA ASN A 484 10.79 -18.37 4.91
C ASN A 484 12.02 -19.18 4.49
N ALA A 485 11.80 -20.20 3.65
CA ALA A 485 12.84 -20.96 2.98
C ALA A 485 12.51 -21.06 1.49
N GLY A 486 13.34 -20.44 0.66
CA GLY A 486 13.17 -20.35 -0.78
C GLY A 486 14.35 -20.94 -1.55
N MET A 487 14.07 -21.49 -2.72
CA MET A 487 15.06 -21.99 -3.67
C MET A 487 14.72 -21.51 -5.07
N ASP A 488 15.73 -20.94 -5.76
CA ASP A 488 15.67 -20.55 -7.15
C ASP A 488 16.59 -21.45 -7.97
N VAL A 489 16.06 -22.09 -9.01
CA VAL A 489 16.77 -22.99 -9.92
C VAL A 489 16.64 -22.49 -11.36
N ALA A 490 17.75 -22.01 -11.92
CA ALA A 490 17.86 -21.67 -13.33
C ALA A 490 18.22 -22.91 -14.15
N ILE A 491 17.21 -23.56 -14.75
CA ILE A 491 17.42 -24.73 -15.62
C ILE A 491 18.16 -24.30 -16.89
N SER A 492 17.71 -23.19 -17.49
CA SER A 492 18.31 -22.54 -18.66
C SER A 492 18.15 -21.02 -18.58
N ASN A 493 18.71 -20.27 -19.53
CA ASN A 493 18.53 -18.81 -19.62
C ASN A 493 17.05 -18.39 -19.85
N LYS A 494 16.17 -19.32 -20.20
CA LYS A 494 14.74 -19.07 -20.45
C LYS A 494 13.80 -19.69 -19.41
N ILE A 495 14.30 -20.60 -18.57
CA ILE A 495 13.48 -21.36 -17.63
C ILE A 495 14.10 -21.25 -16.24
N ASN A 496 13.37 -20.55 -15.36
CA ASN A 496 13.67 -20.46 -13.93
C ASN A 496 12.50 -21.05 -13.15
N ILE A 497 12.81 -21.88 -12.16
CA ILE A 497 11.82 -22.41 -11.21
C ILE A 497 12.15 -21.82 -9.85
N SER A 498 11.14 -21.25 -9.19
CA SER A 498 11.24 -20.74 -7.83
C SER A 498 10.22 -21.44 -6.95
N ALA A 499 10.67 -21.94 -5.80
CA ALA A 499 9.82 -22.53 -4.78
C ALA A 499 10.08 -21.81 -3.45
N ASN A 500 9.04 -21.52 -2.68
CA ASN A 500 9.15 -20.87 -1.36
C ASN A 500 8.18 -21.50 -0.37
N LEU A 501 8.72 -21.99 0.75
CA LEU A 501 7.97 -22.42 1.91
C LEU A 501 7.98 -21.30 2.94
N PHE A 502 6.84 -21.03 3.56
CA PHE A 502 6.70 -20.00 4.58
C PHE A 502 5.79 -20.46 5.70
N ARG A 503 6.03 -19.95 6.91
CA ARG A 503 5.18 -20.10 8.08
C ARG A 503 5.17 -18.77 8.82
N ASN A 504 3.98 -18.26 9.10
CA ASN A 504 3.79 -17.04 9.89
C ASN A 504 2.90 -17.40 11.08
N ASP A 505 3.44 -17.25 12.28
CA ASP A 505 2.70 -17.42 13.53
C ASP A 505 2.40 -16.01 14.10
N ILE A 506 1.12 -15.71 14.34
CA ILE A 506 0.67 -14.42 14.90
C ILE A 506 0.08 -14.67 16.28
N ASN A 507 0.51 -13.89 17.27
CA ASN A 507 -0.01 -13.91 18.64
C ASN A 507 -0.61 -12.55 18.99
N ASN A 508 -1.54 -12.55 19.96
CA ASN A 508 -2.30 -11.37 20.40
C ASN A 508 -3.11 -10.70 19.28
N LEU A 509 -3.63 -11.48 18.32
CA LEU A 509 -4.47 -10.95 17.25
C LEU A 509 -5.63 -10.14 17.84
N ILE A 510 -5.80 -8.90 17.38
CA ILE A 510 -6.88 -8.01 17.81
C ILE A 510 -8.09 -8.35 16.95
N MET A 511 -9.09 -8.93 17.59
CA MET A 511 -10.35 -9.30 16.95
C MET A 511 -11.48 -8.42 17.48
N VAL A 512 -12.48 -8.20 16.64
CA VAL A 512 -13.74 -7.55 17.02
C VAL A 512 -14.78 -8.65 17.19
N ASP A 513 -15.49 -8.65 18.31
CA ASP A 513 -16.52 -9.65 18.62
C ASP A 513 -17.80 -8.97 19.15
N VAL A 514 -18.92 -9.69 19.15
CA VAL A 514 -20.16 -9.19 19.74
C VAL A 514 -20.03 -9.28 21.26
N VAL A 515 -20.16 -8.15 21.94
CA VAL A 515 -20.04 -8.04 23.40
C VAL A 515 -21.38 -7.84 24.09
N ALA A 516 -22.40 -7.36 23.38
CA ALA A 516 -23.74 -7.15 23.93
C ALA A 516 -24.82 -7.08 22.84
N HIS A 517 -26.07 -7.27 23.25
CA HIS A 517 -27.26 -7.03 22.43
C HIS A 517 -28.05 -5.84 22.97
N LYS A 518 -28.48 -4.96 22.06
CA LYS A 518 -29.35 -3.83 22.38
C LYS A 518 -30.81 -4.25 22.48
N ALA A 519 -31.63 -3.41 23.11
CA ALA A 519 -33.07 -3.63 23.24
C ALA A 519 -33.83 -3.76 21.90
N ASN A 520 -33.31 -3.14 20.84
CA ASN A 520 -33.87 -3.26 19.49
C ASN A 520 -33.35 -4.49 18.71
N GLY A 521 -32.65 -5.42 19.38
CA GLY A 521 -32.08 -6.63 18.79
C GLY A 521 -30.76 -6.44 18.03
N THR A 522 -30.25 -5.20 17.94
CA THR A 522 -29.00 -4.90 17.23
C THR A 522 -27.77 -5.21 18.09
N GLU A 523 -26.67 -5.55 17.43
CA GLU A 523 -25.44 -5.99 18.09
C GLU A 523 -24.53 -4.82 18.48
N VAL A 524 -23.82 -5.00 19.60
CA VAL A 524 -22.73 -4.15 20.03
C VAL A 524 -21.44 -4.95 19.91
N TYR A 525 -20.50 -4.43 19.13
CA TYR A 525 -19.20 -5.01 18.86
C TYR A 525 -18.11 -4.27 19.61
N SER A 526 -17.06 -4.99 20.02
CA SER A 526 -15.80 -4.41 20.49
C SER A 526 -14.60 -5.30 20.24
#